data_AF-A0ABD0P851-F1
#
_entry.id   AF-A0ABD0P851-F1
#
_cell.length_a   1.000
_cell.length_b   1.000
_cell.length_c   1.000
_cell.angle_alpha   90.00
_cell.angle_beta   90.00
_cell.angle_gamma   90.00
#
_symmetry.space_group_name_H-M   'P 1'
#
loop_
_entity.id
_entity.type
_entity.pdbx_description
1 polymer ?
#
loop_
_entity_poly.entity_id
_entity_poly.type
_entity_poly.pdbx_seq_one_letter_code
_entity_poly.pdbx_strand_id
1 'polypeptide(L)' 'ASILSYDGSMYMKVVMPTVMHTEAEDVSLRFMSQRAYGLLMATTSRDSADTLRLELDGSRVKLTVNL' A
#
# COMPACT_ATOMS: atom_id res chain seq x y z
N ALA A 1 9.53 5.62 -14.71
CA ALA A 1 8.47 5.63 -13.68
C ALA A 1 7.13 5.85 -14.37
N SER A 2 6.12 5.06 -14.06
CA SER A 2 4.76 5.28 -14.56
C SER A 2 3.98 6.11 -13.56
N ILE A 3 3.11 6.99 -14.04
CA ILE A 3 2.18 7.77 -13.22
C ILE A 3 0.80 7.16 -13.38
N LEU A 4 0.13 6.90 -12.27
CA LEU A 4 -1.23 6.37 -12.24
C LEU A 4 -2.16 7.42 -11.62
N SER A 5 -3.31 7.63 -12.24
CA SER A 5 -4.36 8.52 -11.75
C SER A 5 -5.53 7.69 -11.26
N TYR A 6 -5.96 7.95 -10.02
CA TYR A 6 -7.04 7.22 -9.36
C TYR A 6 -8.18 8.19 -9.03
N ASP A 7 -9.42 7.82 -9.37
CA ASP A 7 -10.61 8.60 -9.07
C ASP A 7 -11.24 8.24 -7.70
N GLY A 8 -10.71 7.22 -7.02
CA GLY A 8 -11.22 6.68 -5.76
C GLY A 8 -11.98 5.36 -5.90
N SER A 9 -12.30 4.93 -7.13
CA SER A 9 -12.88 3.62 -7.43
C SER A 9 -11.86 2.62 -8.00
N MET A 10 -10.73 3.14 -8.49
CA MET A 10 -9.66 2.37 -9.11
C MET A 10 -8.62 1.86 -8.10
N TYR A 11 -7.99 0.73 -8.42
CA TYR A 11 -6.79 0.24 -7.75
C TYR A 11 -5.87 -0.45 -8.75
N MET A 12 -4.58 -0.53 -8.44
CA MET A 12 -3.62 -1.38 -9.13
C MET A 12 -3.27 -2.55 -8.22
N LYS A 13 -3.38 -3.78 -8.73
CA LYS A 13 -2.94 -4.98 -8.01
C LYS A 13 -1.75 -5.61 -8.72
N VAL A 14 -0.63 -5.69 -8.01
CA VAL A 14 0.52 -6.48 -8.43
C VAL A 14 0.41 -7.85 -7.77
N VAL A 15 0.31 -8.90 -8.58
CA VAL A 15 0.26 -10.29 -8.10
C VAL A 15 1.66 -10.87 -8.16
N MET A 16 2.19 -11.27 -7.01
CA MET A 16 3.46 -11.99 -6.97
C MET A 16 3.25 -13.42 -7.47
N PRO A 17 4.22 -13.99 -8.21
CA PRO A 17 4.09 -15.34 -8.78
C PRO A 17 4.04 -16.43 -7.70
N THR A 18 4.60 -16.15 -6.51
CA THR A 18 4.63 -17.05 -5.36
C THR A 18 4.29 -16.29 -4.08
N VAL A 19 3.96 -17.03 -3.02
CA VAL A 19 3.87 -16.47 -1.66
C VAL A 19 5.27 -16.00 -1.25
N MET A 20 5.35 -14.79 -0.70
CA MET A 20 6.61 -14.17 -0.29
C MET A 20 6.66 -14.12 1.23
N HIS A 21 7.83 -14.44 1.78
CA HIS A 21 8.16 -14.28 3.20
C HIS A 21 9.44 -13.46 3.28
N THR A 22 9.34 -12.25 3.84
CA THR A 22 10.43 -11.26 3.86
C THR A 22 10.59 -10.73 5.28
N GLU A 23 11.83 -10.71 5.78
CA GLU A 23 12.15 -10.12 7.09
C GLU A 23 12.46 -8.61 6.99
N ALA A 24 12.84 -8.15 5.80
CA ALA A 24 13.13 -6.75 5.52
C ALA A 24 12.53 -6.35 4.17
N GLU A 25 11.91 -5.17 4.14
CA GLU A 25 11.26 -4.63 2.95
C GLU A 25 11.62 -3.17 2.73
N ASP A 26 12.14 -2.88 1.54
CA ASP A 26 12.37 -1.52 1.07
C ASP A 26 11.27 -1.10 0.10
N VAL A 27 10.37 -0.23 0.56
CA VAL A 27 9.25 0.29 -0.23
C VAL A 27 9.39 1.78 -0.40
N SER A 28 9.45 2.23 -1.66
CA SER A 28 9.46 3.66 -1.99
C SER A 28 8.37 3.98 -3.01
N LEU A 29 7.61 5.03 -2.74
CA LEU A 29 6.59 5.55 -3.65
C LEU A 29 6.49 7.07 -3.51
N ARG A 30 6.01 7.72 -4.57
CA ARG A 30 5.66 9.14 -4.56
C ARG A 30 4.18 9.27 -4.89
N PHE A 31 3.45 9.98 -4.05
CA PHE A 31 2.02 10.23 -4.23
C PHE A 31 1.73 11.74 -4.22
N MET A 32 0.59 12.12 -4.77
CA MET A 32 0.02 13.45 -4.67
C MET A 32 -1.49 13.28 -4.49
N SER A 33 -2.04 13.90 -3.45
CA SER A 33 -3.46 13.85 -3.13
C SER A 33 -3.86 15.11 -2.37
N GLN A 34 -5.04 15.63 -2.67
CA GLN A 34 -5.68 16.67 -1.88
C GLN A 34 -6.58 16.09 -0.77
N ARG A 35 -6.79 14.76 -0.76
CA ARG A 35 -7.63 14.09 0.24
C ARG A 35 -6.83 13.86 1.52
N ALA A 36 -7.44 14.16 2.67
CA ALA A 36 -6.85 13.92 3.99
C ALA A 36 -6.80 12.43 4.38
N TYR A 37 -7.57 11.59 3.69
CA TYR A 37 -7.71 10.16 3.97
C TYR A 37 -7.62 9.32 2.69
N GLY A 38 -7.05 8.12 2.81
CA GLY A 38 -7.07 7.11 1.75
C GLY A 38 -5.90 6.12 1.83
N LEU A 39 -6.11 4.93 1.28
CA LEU A 39 -5.06 3.91 1.16
C LEU A 39 -4.06 4.31 0.07
N LEU A 40 -2.76 4.21 0.36
CA LEU A 40 -1.68 4.42 -0.61
C LEU A 40 -1.15 3.08 -1.15
N MET A 41 -0.91 2.13 -0.24
CA MET A 41 -0.43 0.79 -0.55
C MET A 41 -0.79 -0.16 0.60
N ALA A 42 -1.06 -1.43 0.26
CA ALA A 42 -1.10 -2.51 1.22
C ALA A 42 -0.47 -3.77 0.62
N THR A 43 0.27 -4.53 1.43
CA THR A 43 0.51 -5.95 1.16
C THR A 43 -0.66 -6.75 1.69
N THR A 44 -1.04 -7.81 0.96
CA THR A 44 -2.16 -8.69 1.32
C THR A 44 -1.76 -10.14 1.10
N SER A 45 -2.02 -11.00 2.07
CA SER A 45 -1.89 -12.45 1.95
C SER A 45 -3.27 -13.11 1.92
N ARG A 46 -3.39 -14.28 1.28
CA ARG A 46 -4.59 -15.14 1.40
C ARG A 46 -4.53 -16.05 2.62
N ASP A 47 -3.31 -16.30 3.11
CA ASP A 47 -3.03 -17.33 4.11
C ASP A 47 -2.73 -16.73 5.48
N SER A 48 -2.64 -15.39 5.58
CA SER A 48 -2.34 -14.66 6.81
C SER A 48 -3.04 -13.29 6.84
N ALA A 49 -3.19 -12.74 8.06
CA ALA A 49 -3.60 -11.36 8.29
C ALA A 49 -2.43 -10.36 8.23
N ASP A 50 -1.21 -10.84 7.95
CA ASP A 50 -0.02 -10.00 7.89
C ASP A 50 -0.18 -8.93 6.82
N THR A 51 0.19 -7.70 7.18
CA THR A 51 0.05 -6.57 6.28
C THR A 51 1.04 -5.47 6.62
N LEU A 52 1.55 -4.84 5.57
CA LEU A 52 2.24 -3.57 5.59
C LEU A 52 1.38 -2.59 4.84
N ARG A 53 0.85 -1.60 5.56
CA ARG A 53 -0.12 -0.64 5.04
C ARG A 53 0.39 0.78 5.19
N LEU A 54 0.42 1.50 4.07
CA LEU A 54 0.65 2.95 4.03
C LEU A 54 -0.66 3.64 3.67
N GLU A 55 -1.06 4.61 4.48
CA GLU A 55 -2.30 5.37 4.29
C GLU A 55 -2.12 6.84 4.66
N LEU A 56 -3.01 7.67 4.12
CA LEU A 56 -3.25 9.02 4.64
C LEU A 56 -4.28 8.92 5.75
N ASP A 57 -3.91 9.44 6.93
CA ASP A 57 -4.77 9.55 8.11
C ASP A 57 -4.66 11.00 8.63
N GLY A 58 -5.68 11.82 8.37
CA GLY A 58 -5.66 13.25 8.71
C GLY A 58 -4.51 14.01 8.04
N SER A 59 -4.26 13.75 6.76
CA SER A 59 -3.16 14.33 5.96
C SER A 59 -1.75 13.94 6.40
N ARG A 60 -1.61 12.98 7.33
CA ARG A 60 -0.34 12.39 7.72
C ARG A 60 -0.19 11.02 7.07
N VAL A 61 1.03 10.68 6.67
CA VAL A 61 1.34 9.32 6.25
C VAL A 61 1.46 8.46 7.50
N LYS A 62 0.70 7.37 7.53
CA LYS A 62 0.73 6.37 8.59
C LYS A 62 1.16 5.03 8.03
N LEU A 63 2.15 4.44 8.68
CA LEU A 63 2.56 3.05 8.46
C LEU A 63 1.90 2.17 9.53
N THR A 64 1.22 1.12 9.10
CA THR A 64 0.71 0.05 9.97
C THR A 64 1.38 -1.25 9.57
N VAL A 65 1.89 -1.98 10.57
CA VAL A 65 2.52 -3.28 10.42
C VAL A 65 1.76 -4.29 11.28
N ASN A 66 1.34 -5.40 10.70
CA ASN A 66 0.75 -6.54 11.38
C ASN A 66 1.50 -7.80 10.94
N LEU A 67 1.97 -8.58 11.90
CA LEU A 67 2.82 -9.77 11.71
C LEU A 67 2.35 -10.91 12.63
#